data_AF-A0A4Q6AST7-F1
#
_entry.id   AF-A0A4Q6AST7-F1
#
_cell.length_a   1.000
_cell.length_b   1.000
_cell.length_c   1.000
_cell.angle_alpha   90.00
_cell.angle_beta   90.00
_cell.angle_gamma   90.00
#
_symmetry.space_group_name_H-M   'P 1'
#
loop_
_entity.id
_entity.type
_entity.pdbx_description
1 polymer ?
#
loop_
_entity_poly.entity_id
_entity_poly.type
_entity_poly.pdbx_seq_one_letter_code
_entity_poly.pdbx_strand_id
1 'polypeptide(L)'
;MVKSSAKKGWVIQGLFFAALIAVFAYAAHNVSTQLAMRGISSGFGFLQNQAGFGIAFHLIPYSETSTLGMVFLVGAINTLFVSIISIVFASVIGLLIALARLSKMPVL
;
A
#
# COMPACT_ATOMS: atom_id res chain seq x y z
N MET A 1 -41.31 2.26 -24.02
CA MET A 1 -41.08 3.26 -22.93
C MET A 1 -40.22 2.65 -21.81
N VAL A 2 -38.87 2.66 -21.89
CA VAL A 2 -37.96 2.12 -20.82
C VAL A 2 -36.66 2.95 -20.67
N LYS A 3 -36.67 4.27 -20.90
CA LYS A 3 -35.43 5.10 -20.86
C LYS A 3 -35.31 6.04 -19.65
N SER A 4 -36.28 6.01 -18.72
CA SER A 4 -36.34 6.94 -17.57
C SER A 4 -35.62 6.42 -16.31
N SER A 5 -35.54 5.10 -16.11
CA SER A 5 -34.96 4.49 -14.90
C SER A 5 -33.44 4.65 -14.81
N ALA A 6 -32.73 4.59 -15.94
CA ALA A 6 -31.28 4.73 -15.98
C ALA A 6 -30.82 6.13 -15.51
N LYS A 7 -31.51 7.20 -15.92
CA LYS A 7 -31.18 8.58 -15.51
C LYS A 7 -31.33 8.78 -14.00
N LYS A 8 -32.39 8.21 -13.40
CA LYS A 8 -32.61 8.24 -11.96
C LYS A 8 -31.52 7.48 -11.20
N GLY A 9 -31.07 6.34 -11.72
CA GLY A 9 -29.97 5.55 -11.14
C GLY A 9 -28.65 6.32 -11.05
N TRP A 10 -28.25 7.00 -12.13
CA TRP A 10 -27.05 7.85 -12.15
C TRP A 10 -27.13 9.02 -11.17
N VAL A 11 -28.31 9.66 -11.06
CA VAL A 11 -28.52 10.75 -10.10
C VAL A 11 -28.40 10.25 -8.66
N ILE A 12 -29.00 9.11 -8.33
CA ILE A 12 -28.94 8.53 -6.98
C ILE A 12 -27.51 8.09 -6.63
N GLN A 13 -26.77 7.49 -7.56
CA GLN A 13 -25.35 7.14 -7.36
C GLN A 13 -24.49 8.39 -7.14
N GLY A 14 -24.69 9.44 -7.93
CA GLY A 14 -24.00 10.71 -7.75
C GLY A 14 -24.27 11.34 -6.38
N LEU A 15 -25.53 11.36 -5.95
CA LEU A 15 -25.95 11.82 -4.62
C LEU A 15 -25.33 10.97 -3.51
N PHE A 16 -25.28 9.65 -3.68
CA PHE A 16 -24.66 8.75 -2.73
C PHE A 16 -23.16 9.01 -2.59
N PHE A 17 -22.43 9.14 -3.71
CA PHE A 17 -21.00 9.48 -3.67
C PHE A 17 -20.76 10.86 -3.06
N ALA A 18 -21.58 11.85 -3.40
CA ALA A 18 -21.50 13.18 -2.80
C ALA A 18 -21.72 13.14 -1.28
N ALA A 19 -22.72 12.40 -0.82
CA ALA A 19 -22.99 12.18 0.60
C ALA A 19 -21.82 11.45 1.28
N LEU A 20 -21.26 10.43 0.64
CA LEU A 20 -20.11 9.68 1.16
C LEU A 20 -18.88 10.59 1.31
N ILE A 21 -18.57 11.38 0.28
CA ILE A 21 -17.47 12.36 0.33
C ILE A 21 -17.73 13.39 1.44
N ALA A 22 -18.97 13.89 1.57
CA ALA A 22 -19.32 14.84 2.62
C ALA A 22 -19.14 14.25 4.03
N VAL A 23 -19.53 12.99 4.24
CA VAL A 23 -19.32 12.29 5.52
C VAL A 23 -17.84 12.14 5.83
N PHE A 24 -17.03 11.68 4.87
CA PHE A 24 -15.59 11.56 5.07
C PHE A 24 -14.91 12.90 5.31
N ALA A 25 -15.28 13.93 4.56
CA ALA A 25 -14.75 15.29 4.74
C ALA A 25 -15.11 15.85 6.12
N TYR A 26 -16.35 15.68 6.56
CA TYR A 26 -16.79 16.07 7.90
C TYR A 26 -16.03 15.31 8.98
N ALA A 27 -15.91 13.99 8.86
CA ALA A 27 -15.17 13.17 9.82
C ALA A 27 -13.69 13.57 9.88
N ALA A 28 -13.03 13.76 8.73
CA ALA A 28 -11.64 14.20 8.66
C ALA A 28 -11.45 15.60 9.27
N HIS A 29 -12.37 16.53 9.03
CA HIS A 29 -12.34 17.86 9.65
C HIS A 29 -12.49 17.80 11.17
N ASN A 30 -13.42 16.99 11.68
CA ASN A 30 -13.59 16.81 13.12
C ASN A 30 -12.35 16.18 13.75
N VAL A 31 -11.83 15.08 13.19
CA VAL A 31 -10.65 14.41 13.71
C VAL A 31 -9.44 15.35 13.72
N SER A 32 -9.16 16.02 12.60
CA SER A 32 -8.02 16.95 12.52
C SER A 32 -8.13 18.11 13.51
N THR A 33 -9.32 18.71 13.64
CA THR A 33 -9.56 19.83 14.57
C THR A 33 -9.41 19.38 16.04
N GLN A 34 -9.94 18.20 16.39
CA GLN A 34 -9.84 17.63 17.73
C GLN A 34 -8.42 17.15 18.08
N LEU A 35 -7.61 16.75 17.09
CA LEU A 35 -6.20 16.40 17.27
C LEU A 35 -5.32 17.65 17.39
N ALA A 36 -5.59 18.67 16.58
CA ALA A 36 -4.88 19.96 16.62
C ALA A 36 -5.04 20.64 17.99
N MET A 37 -6.26 20.64 18.56
CA MET A 37 -6.51 21.15 19.93
C MET A 37 -5.72 20.39 21.02
N ARG A 38 -5.32 19.14 20.76
CA ARG A 38 -4.52 18.30 21.66
C ARG A 38 -3.02 18.34 21.35
N GLY A 39 -2.58 19.20 20.43
CA GLY A 39 -1.18 19.28 20.01
C GLY A 39 -0.68 18.06 19.25
N ILE A 40 -1.57 17.16 18.80
CA ILE A 40 -1.20 15.97 18.03
C ILE A 40 -1.12 16.39 16.56
N SER A 41 0.09 16.34 15.99
CA SER A 41 0.30 16.56 14.56
C SER A 41 -0.35 15.43 13.76
N SER A 42 -1.58 15.67 13.28
CA SER A 42 -2.33 14.75 12.45
C SER A 42 -1.97 14.88 10.97
N GLY A 43 -2.05 13.79 10.19
CA GLY A 43 -1.82 13.79 8.74
C GLY A 43 -0.47 13.19 8.36
N PHE A 44 0.07 13.58 7.20
CA PHE A 44 1.33 13.05 6.66
C PHE A 44 2.57 13.88 7.00
N GLY A 45 2.44 14.89 7.87
CA GLY A 45 3.57 15.72 8.30
C GLY A 45 4.69 14.91 8.95
N PHE A 46 4.37 13.78 9.58
CA PHE A 46 5.36 12.87 10.16
C PHE A 46 6.35 12.32 9.12
N LEU A 47 5.98 12.23 7.84
CA LEU A 47 6.89 11.77 6.78
C LEU A 47 8.07 12.71 6.59
N GLN A 48 7.97 13.97 7.04
CA GLN A 48 9.07 14.95 7.00
C GLN A 48 9.91 14.94 8.28
N ASN A 49 9.48 14.24 9.33
CA ASN A 49 10.27 14.10 10.54
C ASN A 49 11.53 13.28 10.25
N GLN A 50 12.63 13.63 10.90
CA GLN A 50 13.87 12.88 10.80
C GLN A 50 13.69 11.46 11.38
N ALA A 51 14.24 10.46 10.70
CA ALA A 51 14.11 9.07 11.12
C ALA A 51 14.86 8.78 12.42
N GLY A 52 16.10 9.25 12.54
CA GLY A 52 16.90 9.08 13.76
C GLY A 52 17.36 7.65 14.04
N PHE A 53 17.25 6.74 13.05
CA PHE A 53 17.74 5.37 13.12
C PHE A 53 18.32 4.91 11.78
N GLY A 54 19.32 4.04 11.85
CA GLY A 54 19.97 3.43 10.67
C GLY A 54 19.15 2.29 10.08
N ILE A 55 19.25 2.10 8.76
CA ILE A 55 18.74 0.93 8.04
C ILE A 55 19.94 0.12 7.54
N ALA A 56 20.07 -1.12 8.02
CA ALA A 56 21.21 -1.99 7.74
C ALA A 56 21.42 -2.27 6.23
N PHE A 57 20.34 -2.35 5.46
CA PHE A 57 20.38 -2.58 4.02
C PHE A 57 19.46 -1.60 3.30
N HIS A 58 20.01 -0.86 2.33
CA HIS A 58 19.27 0.12 1.55
C HIS A 58 19.82 0.18 0.12
N LEU A 59 18.94 0.06 -0.88
CA LEU A 59 19.33 0.15 -2.29
C LEU A 59 19.53 1.59 -2.77
N ILE A 60 18.95 2.56 -2.07
CA ILE A 60 19.05 3.98 -2.37
C ILE A 60 19.75 4.71 -1.22
N PRO A 61 20.45 5.85 -1.47
CA PRO A 61 21.14 6.59 -0.42
C PRO A 61 20.21 6.95 0.73
N TYR A 62 20.57 6.51 1.94
CA TYR A 62 19.82 6.77 3.15
C TYR A 62 20.77 7.05 4.31
N SER A 63 20.45 8.04 5.13
CA SER A 63 21.14 8.33 6.38
C SER A 63 20.12 8.46 7.52
N GLU A 64 20.59 8.41 8.76
CA GLU A 64 19.77 8.63 9.96
C GLU A 64 19.19 10.06 10.02
N THR A 65 19.77 10.97 9.23
CA THR A 65 19.30 12.33 9.02
C THR A 65 18.23 12.45 7.93
N SER A 66 17.96 11.39 7.19
CA SER A 66 16.86 11.33 6.23
C SER A 66 15.50 11.35 6.93
N THR A 67 14.47 11.70 6.17
CA THR A 67 13.09 11.77 6.66
C THR A 67 12.45 10.39 6.78
N LEU A 68 11.41 10.25 7.61
CA LEU A 68 10.60 9.03 7.70
C LEU A 68 9.98 8.63 6.36
N GLY A 69 9.65 9.60 5.50
CA GLY A 69 9.21 9.33 4.13
C GLY A 69 10.26 8.57 3.31
N MET A 70 11.54 8.90 3.49
CA MET A 70 12.65 8.17 2.86
C MET A 70 12.74 6.73 3.41
N VAL A 71 12.51 6.51 4.70
CA VAL A 71 12.48 5.17 5.31
C VAL A 71 11.41 4.31 4.63
N PHE A 72 10.19 4.83 4.45
CA PHE A 72 9.13 4.08 3.76
C PHE A 72 9.51 3.73 2.32
N LEU A 73 10.14 4.67 1.60
CA LEU A 73 10.58 4.43 0.23
C LEU A 73 11.68 3.36 0.17
N VAL A 74 12.69 3.45 1.03
CA VAL A 74 13.74 2.44 1.17
C VAL A 74 13.12 1.07 1.48
N GLY A 75 12.18 1.02 2.43
CA GLY A 75 11.47 -0.20 2.79
C GLY A 75 10.71 -0.81 1.61
N ALA A 76 9.95 0.01 0.88
CA ALA A 76 9.20 -0.43 -0.30
C ALA A 76 10.11 -0.98 -1.41
N ILE A 77 11.23 -0.30 -1.68
CA ILE A 77 12.22 -0.74 -2.67
C ILE A 77 12.87 -2.05 -2.24
N ASN A 78 13.23 -2.18 -0.96
CA ASN A 78 13.80 -3.42 -0.43
C ASN A 78 12.81 -4.59 -0.53
N THR A 79 11.54 -4.39 -0.17
CA THR A 79 10.51 -5.44 -0.34
C THR A 79 10.37 -5.82 -1.80
N LEU A 80 10.29 -4.86 -2.71
CA LEU A 80 10.20 -5.14 -4.14
C LEU A 80 11.41 -5.94 -4.65
N PHE A 81 12.62 -5.55 -4.24
CA PHE A 81 13.85 -6.25 -4.59
C PHE A 81 13.84 -7.70 -4.12
N VAL A 82 13.52 -7.94 -2.85
CA VAL A 82 13.44 -9.29 -2.28
C VAL A 82 12.33 -10.11 -2.95
N SER A 83 11.17 -9.50 -3.24
CA SER A 83 10.07 -10.16 -3.95
C SER A 83 10.46 -10.60 -5.36
N ILE A 84 11.18 -9.77 -6.12
CA ILE A 84 11.65 -10.13 -7.47
C ILE A 84 12.57 -11.36 -7.40
N ILE A 85 13.54 -11.34 -6.50
CA ILE A 85 14.46 -12.47 -6.30
C ILE A 85 13.67 -13.73 -5.90
N SER A 86 12.75 -13.60 -4.94
CA SER A 86 11.92 -14.70 -4.46
C SER A 86 11.09 -15.34 -5.58
N ILE A 87 10.46 -14.54 -6.45
CA ILE A 87 9.66 -15.04 -7.58
C ILE A 87 10.52 -15.86 -8.54
N VAL A 88 11.73 -15.40 -8.87
CA VAL A 88 12.64 -16.12 -9.77
C VAL A 88 13.00 -17.48 -9.17
N PHE A 89 13.45 -17.52 -7.91
CA PHE A 89 13.81 -18.77 -7.24
C PHE A 89 12.61 -19.70 -7.06
N ALA A 90 11.46 -19.19 -6.64
CA ALA A 90 10.24 -19.97 -6.48
C ALA A 90 9.79 -20.57 -7.82
N SER A 91 9.94 -19.83 -8.92
CA SER A 91 9.58 -20.31 -10.27
C SER A 91 10.52 -21.43 -10.73
N VAL A 92 11.83 -21.27 -10.51
CA VAL A 92 12.82 -22.31 -10.85
C VAL A 92 12.57 -23.57 -10.02
N ILE A 93 12.45 -23.44 -8.70
CA ILE A 93 12.22 -24.57 -7.80
C ILE A 93 10.88 -25.24 -8.12
N GLY A 94 9.82 -24.46 -8.31
CA GLY A 94 8.50 -24.96 -8.68
C GLY A 94 8.51 -25.73 -9.99
N LEU A 95 9.22 -25.23 -11.01
CA LEU A 95 9.40 -25.92 -12.28
C LEU A 95 10.15 -27.24 -12.11
N LEU A 96 11.27 -27.23 -11.37
CA LEU A 96 12.06 -28.45 -11.11
C LEU A 96 11.23 -29.51 -10.39
N ILE A 97 10.46 -29.12 -9.36
CA ILE A 97 9.56 -30.02 -8.64
C ILE A 97 8.46 -30.55 -9.57
N ALA A 98 7.88 -29.70 -10.42
CA ALA A 98 6.85 -30.10 -11.36
C ALA A 98 7.37 -31.14 -12.38
N LEU A 99 8.58 -30.93 -12.91
CA LEU A 99 9.24 -31.88 -13.82
C LEU A 99 9.57 -33.20 -13.12
N ALA A 100 10.11 -33.15 -11.90
CA ALA A 100 10.41 -34.34 -11.11
C ALA A 100 9.15 -35.18 -10.84
N ARG A 101 8.00 -34.53 -10.58
CA ARG A 101 6.71 -35.22 -10.39
C ARG A 101 6.18 -35.89 -11.65
N LEU A 102 6.43 -35.32 -12.83
CA LEU A 102 5.99 -35.91 -14.11
C LEU A 102 6.89 -37.08 -14.55
N SER A 103 8.12 -37.13 -14.04
CA SER A 103 8.99 -38.28 -14.27
C SER A 103 8.38 -39.53 -13.63
N LYS A 104 8.16 -40.58 -14.43
CA LYS A 104 7.83 -41.91 -13.93
C LYS A 104 9.00 -42.36 -13.07
N MET A 105 8.87 -42.19 -11.76
CA MET A 105 9.71 -42.90 -10.80
C MET A 105 9.00 -44.23 -10.51
N PRO A 106 9.41 -45.36 -11.14
CA PRO A 106 9.00 -46.67 -10.67
C PRO A 106 9.70 -46.89 -9.32
N VAL A 107 9.05 -46.52 -8.23
CA VAL A 107 9.47 -46.98 -6.91
C VAL A 107 8.76 -48.31 -6.64
N LEU A 108 9.55 -49.38 -6.84
CA LEU A 108 9.26 -50.82 -6.75
C LEU A 108 8.58 -51.45 -7.98
#